data_AF-A0A815M841-F1
#
_entry.id   AF-A0A815M841-F1
#
_cell.length_a   1.000
_cell.length_b   1.000
_cell.length_c   1.000
_cell.angle_alpha   90.00
_cell.angle_beta   90.00
_cell.angle_gamma   90.00
#
_symmetry.space_group_name_H-M   'P 1'
#
loop_
_entity.id
_entity.type
_entity.pdbx_description
1 polymer ?
#
loop_
_entity_poly.entity_id
_entity_poly.type
_entity_poly.pdbx_seq_one_letter_code
_entity_poly.pdbx_strand_id
1 'polypeptide(L)' 'MPKEVSISEKNDCVDRVISELGLEGCANTRVGTEYLRGISGGEKKRTCIGMELVLSPKILFLDEPTTGKTI' A
#
# COMPACT_ATOMS: atom_id res chain seq x y z
N MET A 1 -19.88 7.97 18.92
CA MET A 1 -19.18 6.67 18.98
C MET A 1 -18.81 6.31 17.55
N PRO A 2 -17.54 6.15 17.17
CA PRO A 2 -17.21 5.70 15.81
C PRO A 2 -17.85 4.34 15.59
N LYS A 3 -18.51 4.13 14.45
CA LYS A 3 -19.05 2.82 14.10
C LYS A 3 -17.86 1.87 13.97
N GLU A 4 -17.90 0.74 14.67
CA GLU A 4 -16.93 -0.33 14.47
C GLU A 4 -17.01 -0.75 13.00
N VAL A 5 -15.94 -0.48 12.24
CA VAL A 5 -15.85 -0.90 10.85
C VAL A 5 -15.77 -2.42 10.83
N SER A 6 -16.65 -3.05 10.06
CA SER A 6 -16.69 -4.50 9.93
C SER A 6 -15.42 -5.03 9.27
N ILE A 7 -15.09 -6.30 9.50
CA ILE A 7 -13.94 -6.95 8.86
C ILE A 7 -14.09 -6.94 7.33
N SER A 8 -15.31 -7.10 6.82
CA SER A 8 -15.59 -7.03 5.39
C SER A 8 -15.23 -5.66 4.81
N GLU A 9 -15.70 -4.58 5.43
CA GLU A 9 -15.40 -3.22 4.97
C GLU A 9 -13.89 -2.90 5.02
N LYS A 10 -13.16 -3.47 5.99
CA LYS A 10 -11.70 -3.34 6.04
C LYS A 10 -11.03 -4.06 4.88
N ASN A 11 -11.48 -5.28 4.57
CA ASN A 11 -10.95 -6.05 3.44
C ASN A 11 -11.25 -5.35 2.11
N ASP A 12 -12.48 -4.85 1.92
CA ASP A 12 -12.86 -4.11 0.72
C ASP A 12 -12.00 -2.85 0.52
N CYS A 13 -11.67 -2.15 1.61
CA CYS A 13 -10.76 -1.01 1.59
C CYS A 13 -9.35 -1.42 1.16
N VAL A 14 -8.82 -2.52 1.73
CA VAL A 14 -7.50 -3.05 1.40
C VAL A 14 -7.44 -3.47 -0.06
N ASP A 15 -8.44 -4.19 -0.57
CA ASP A 15 -8.50 -4.66 -1.95
C ASP A 15 -8.53 -3.48 -2.94
N ARG A 16 -9.30 -2.43 -2.62
CA ARG A 16 -9.32 -1.20 -3.41
C ARG A 16 -7.94 -0.53 -3.46
N VAL A 17 -7.25 -0.40 -2.32
CA VAL A 17 -5.91 0.22 -2.25
C VAL A 17 -4.87 -0.63 -3.00
N ILE A 18 -4.94 -1.95 -2.89
CA ILE A 18 -4.07 -2.86 -3.64
C ILE A 18 -4.22 -2.63 -5.14
N SER A 19 -5.46 -2.48 -5.62
CA SER A 19 -5.72 -2.25 -7.04
C SER A 19 -5.32 -0.85 -7.52
N GLU A 20 -5.63 0.20 -6.75
CA GLU A 20 -5.24 1.57 -7.07
C GLU A 20 -3.71 1.75 -7.17
N LEU A 21 -2.94 0.94 -6.43
CA LEU A 21 -1.47 0.97 -6.43
C LEU A 21 -0.82 -0.07 -7.35
N GLY A 22 -1.60 -0.87 -8.07
CA GLY A 22 -1.07 -1.91 -8.96
C GLY A 22 -0.23 -2.96 -8.24
N LEU A 23 -0.69 -3.40 -7.05
CA LEU A 23 0.01 -4.37 -6.19
C LEU A 23 -0.59 -5.79 -6.27
N GLU A 24 -1.52 -6.06 -7.19
CA GLU A 24 -2.24 -7.33 -7.28
C GLU A 24 -1.29 -8.52 -7.46
N GLY A 25 -0.25 -8.35 -8.29
CA GLY A 25 0.75 -9.39 -8.57
C GLY A 25 1.60 -9.78 -7.36
N CYS A 26 1.71 -8.90 -6.36
CA CYS A 26 2.50 -9.15 -5.15
C CYS A 26 1.66 -9.16 -3.85
N ALA A 27 0.32 -9.09 -3.94
CA ALA A 27 -0.58 -9.00 -2.79
C ALA A 27 -0.40 -10.14 -1.77
N ASN A 28 -0.09 -11.34 -2.26
CA ASN A 28 0.16 -12.53 -1.45
C ASN A 28 1.65 -12.85 -1.25
N THR A 29 2.54 -11.93 -1.62
CA THR A 29 3.99 -12.09 -1.49
C THR A 29 4.49 -11.38 -0.23
N ARG A 30 5.41 -12.03 0.50
CA ARG A 30 6.05 -11.38 1.65
C ARG A 30 6.92 -10.22 1.18
N VAL A 31 6.83 -9.08 1.89
CA VAL A 31 7.62 -7.86 1.59
C VAL A 31 9.13 -8.14 1.59
N GLY A 32 9.59 -9.09 2.43
CA GLY A 32 11.01 -9.41 2.59
C GLY A 32 11.72 -8.51 3.59
N THR A 33 12.99 -8.78 3.84
CA THR A 33 13.88 -8.00 4.72
C THR A 33 15.17 -7.65 3.96
N GLU A 34 16.11 -6.93 4.57
CA GLU A 34 17.41 -6.67 3.93
C GLU A 34 18.18 -7.95 3.59
N TYR A 35 17.91 -9.04 4.31
CA TYR A 35 18.60 -10.32 4.17
C TYR A 35 17.76 -11.38 3.43
N LEU A 36 16.45 -11.16 3.29
CA LEU A 36 15.51 -12.08 2.63
C LEU A 36 14.79 -11.39 1.49
N ARG A 37 14.96 -11.93 0.27
CA ARG A 37 14.30 -11.41 -0.92
C ARG A 37 12.77 -11.48 -0.75
N GLY A 38 12.10 -10.39 -1.09
CA GLY A 38 10.64 -10.29 -1.14
C GLY A 38 10.21 -9.51 -2.37
N ILE A 39 9.34 -8.52 -2.17
CA ILE A 39 8.87 -7.64 -3.25
C ILE A 39 9.98 -6.70 -3.74
N SER A 40 9.84 -6.15 -4.94
CA SER A 40 10.76 -5.16 -5.50
C SER A 40 10.76 -3.86 -4.69
N GLY A 41 11.82 -3.05 -4.84
CA GLY A 41 11.90 -1.74 -4.17
C GLY A 41 10.76 -0.79 -4.56
N GLY A 42 10.32 -0.83 -5.82
CA GLY A 42 9.18 -0.03 -6.29
C GLY A 42 7.85 -0.49 -5.68
N GLU A 43 7.62 -1.80 -5.59
CA GLU A 43 6.46 -2.35 -4.88
C GLU A 43 6.50 -1.99 -3.41
N LYS A 44 7.67 -2.09 -2.75
CA LYS A 44 7.85 -1.67 -1.35
C LYS A 44 7.49 -0.20 -1.12
N LYS A 45 7.90 0.71 -2.01
CA LYS A 45 7.52 2.14 -1.95
C LYS A 45 6.00 2.32 -2.05
N ARG A 46 5.33 1.59 -2.95
CA ARG A 46 3.87 1.64 -3.10
C ARG A 46 3.15 1.00 -1.91
N THR A 47 3.62 -0.12 -1.38
CA THR A 47 3.07 -0.74 -0.16
C THR A 47 3.11 0.22 1.03
N CYS A 48 4.19 0.99 1.21
CA CYS A 48 4.27 2.03 2.24
C CYS A 48 3.20 3.12 2.05
N ILE A 49 2.95 3.56 0.81
CA ILE A 49 1.88 4.53 0.52
C ILE A 49 0.50 3.91 0.82
N GLY A 50 0.30 2.65 0.45
CA GLY A 50 -0.96 1.92 0.70
C GLY A 50 -1.31 1.80 2.17
N MET A 51 -0.31 1.58 3.03
CA MET A 51 -0.48 1.53 4.49
C MET A 51 -1.14 2.80 5.04
N GLU A 52 -0.73 3.97 4.52
CA GLU A 52 -1.31 5.27 4.90
C GLU A 52 -2.70 5.48 4.25
N LEU A 53 -2.90 5.02 3.01
CA LEU A 53 -4.19 5.16 2.30
C LEU A 53 -5.32 4.33 2.93
N VAL A 54 -5.01 3.14 3.48
CA VAL A 54 -6.01 2.29 4.16
C VAL A 54 -6.60 2.98 5.40
N LEU A 55 -5.86 3.88 6.04
CA LEU A 55 -6.35 4.70 7.14
C LEU A 55 -7.38 5.75 6.69
N SER A 56 -7.61 5.89 5.37
CA SER A 56 -8.48 6.91 4.77
C SER A 56 -8.26 8.31 5.36
N PRO A 57 -7.01 8.81 5.41
CA PRO A 57 -6.75 10.15 5.93
C PRO A 57 -7.45 11.16 5.02
N LYS A 58 -8.07 12.18 5.62
CA LYS A 58 -8.76 13.23 4.85
C LYS A 58 -7.80 14.05 3.98
N ILE A 59 -6.52 14.07 4.32
CA ILE A 59 -5.44 14.78 3.62
C ILE A 59 -4.17 13.94 3.75
N LEU A 60 -3.51 13.62 2.63
CA LEU A 60 -2.23 12.91 2.58
C LEU A 60 -1.18 13.83 1.94
N PHE A 61 -0.09 14.11 2.65
CA PHE A 61 1.06 14.85 2.12
C PHE A 61 2.11 13.85 1.63
N LEU A 62 2.44 13.89 0.34
CA LEU A 62 3.48 13.07 -0.27
C LEU A 62 4.58 14.00 -0.75
N ASP A 63 5.74 13.96 -0.12
CA ASP A 63 6.94 14.63 -0.62
C ASP A 63 7.62 13.70 -1.63
N GLU A 64 7.73 14.14 -2.87
CA GLU A 64 8.45 13.44 -3.95
C GLU A 64 8.09 11.93 -4.17
N PRO A 65 6.82 11.59 -4.47
CA PRO A 65 6.43 10.19 -4.66
C PRO A 65 7.07 9.52 -5.89
N THR A 66 7.53 10.30 -6.88
CA THR A 66 7.94 9.81 -8.20
C THR A 66 9.42 9.98 -8.55
N THR A 67 10.24 10.64 -7.72
CA THR A 67 11.66 10.91 -8.07
C THR A 67 12.45 9.61 -8.03
N GLY A 68 12.97 9.20 -9.20
CA GLY A 68 13.67 7.92 -9.41
C GLY A 68 13.29 7.15 -10.68
N LYS A 69 12.32 7.62 -11.47
CA LYS A 69 12.14 7.12 -12.85
C LYS A 69 13.19 7.76 -13.76
N THR A 70 14.32 7.08 -13.95
CA THR A 70 15.18 7.31 -15.11
C THR A 70 14.41 6.85 -16.34
N ILE A 71 14.08 7.79 -17.22
CA ILE A 71 13.69 7.59 -18.62
C ILE A 71 14.81 6.90 -19.40
#